data_AF-A0A3S2PSN4-F1
#
_entry.id   AF-A0A3S2PSN4-F1
#
_cell.length_a   1.000
_cell.length_b   1.000
_cell.length_c   1.000
_cell.angle_alpha   90.00
_cell.angle_beta   90.00
_cell.angle_gamma   90.00
#
_symmetry.space_group_name_H-M   'P 1'
#
loop_
_entity.id
_entity.type
_entity.pdbx_description
1 polymer ?
#
loop_
_entity_poly.entity_id
_entity_poly.type
_entity_poly.pdbx_seq_one_letter_code
_entity_poly.pdbx_strand_id
1 'polypeptide(L)'
;MEQFSDCWGSRHSTARMARDMSDKEILKMELDQLKKEVNTPRSSVSKNCADTIAFVEGLMPNDPLIKGVPDDKNPYKGDKGGCTIT
;
A
#
# COMPACT_ATOMS: atom_id res chain seq x y z
N MET A 1 12.47 -4.42 -4.91
CA MET A 1 11.35 -3.44 -4.99
C MET A 1 10.59 -3.54 -6.33
N GLU A 2 11.20 -4.06 -7.40
CA GLU A 2 10.54 -4.28 -8.70
C GLU A 2 9.39 -5.31 -8.65
N GLN A 3 9.56 -6.45 -7.97
CA GLN A 3 8.55 -7.54 -7.94
C GLN A 3 7.19 -7.17 -7.32
N PHE A 4 7.17 -6.17 -6.43
CA PHE A 4 5.92 -5.71 -5.79
C PHE A 4 5.13 -4.77 -6.72
N SER A 5 5.83 -4.03 -7.59
CA SER A 5 5.21 -3.13 -8.58
C SER A 5 4.51 -3.91 -9.69
N ASP A 6 5.13 -4.99 -10.18
CA ASP A 6 4.59 -5.83 -11.25
C ASP A 6 3.24 -6.49 -10.88
N CYS A 7 3.06 -6.84 -9.61
CA CYS A 7 1.87 -7.53 -9.12
C CYS A 7 0.65 -6.60 -8.93
N TRP A 8 0.88 -5.30 -8.71
CA TRP A 8 -0.19 -4.30 -8.59
C TRP A 8 -0.54 -3.68 -9.95
N GLY A 9 0.46 -3.40 -10.80
CA GLY A 9 0.25 -2.85 -12.14
C GLY A 9 -0.55 -3.77 -13.08
N SER A 10 -0.32 -5.09 -12.99
CA SER A 10 -1.01 -6.07 -13.83
C SER A 10 -2.49 -6.26 -13.45
N ARG A 11 -2.84 -6.08 -12.17
CA ARG A 11 -4.21 -6.26 -11.64
C ARG A 11 -5.19 -5.19 -12.13
N HIS A 12 -4.71 -3.97 -12.39
CA HIS A 12 -5.57 -2.86 -12.80
C HIS A 12 -5.92 -2.89 -14.31
N SER A 13 -5.04 -3.45 -15.15
CA SER A 13 -5.28 -3.61 -16.59
C SER A 13 -6.12 -4.86 -16.92
N THR A 14 -6.00 -5.93 -16.12
CA THR A 14 -6.72 -7.21 -16.32
C THR A 14 -8.19 -7.14 -15.91
N ALA A 15 -8.56 -6.31 -14.92
CA ALA A 15 -9.95 -6.13 -14.51
C ALA A 15 -10.86 -5.58 -15.62
N ARG A 16 -10.30 -4.84 -16.59
CA ARG A 16 -11.04 -4.30 -17.74
C ARG A 16 -11.25 -5.35 -18.85
N MET A 17 -10.33 -6.32 -18.97
CA MET A 17 -10.41 -7.44 -19.92
C MET A 17 -11.25 -8.62 -19.40
N ALA A 18 -11.34 -8.79 -18.08
CA ALA A 18 -12.05 -9.90 -17.45
C ALA A 18 -13.59 -9.86 -17.59
N ARG A 19 -14.16 -8.70 -17.98
CA ARG A 19 -15.62 -8.54 -18.11
C ARG A 19 -16.20 -9.12 -19.41
N ASP A 20 -15.36 -9.35 -20.42
CA ASP A 20 -15.77 -9.85 -21.75
C ASP A 20 -15.41 -11.33 -21.97
N MET A 21 -14.88 -12.02 -20.95
CA MET A 21 -14.40 -13.40 -21.02
C MET A 21 -15.41 -14.38 -20.42
N SER A 22 -15.43 -15.62 -20.92
CA SER A 22 -16.32 -16.66 -20.38
C SER A 22 -15.87 -17.12 -18.99
N ASP A 23 -16.81 -17.58 -18.14
CA ASP A 23 -16.53 -18.06 -16.78
C ASP A 23 -15.37 -19.09 -16.72
N LYS A 24 -15.28 -19.94 -17.75
CA LYS A 24 -14.22 -20.95 -17.87
C LYS A 24 -12.82 -20.33 -18.06
N GLU A 25 -12.72 -19.20 -18.72
CA GLU A 25 -11.46 -18.50 -18.97
C GLU A 25 -11.03 -17.68 -17.76
N ILE A 26 -12.00 -17.07 -17.06
CA ILE A 26 -11.76 -16.40 -15.78
C ILE A 26 -11.17 -17.37 -14.76
N LEU A 27 -11.77 -18.56 -14.61
CA LEU A 27 -11.28 -19.60 -13.69
C LEU A 27 -9.87 -20.09 -14.05
N LYS A 28 -9.52 -20.17 -15.33
CA LYS A 28 -8.15 -20.52 -15.75
C LYS A 28 -7.15 -19.44 -15.35
N MET A 29 -7.50 -18.17 -15.54
CA MET A 29 -6.66 -17.05 -15.15
C MET A 29 -6.44 -17.00 -13.63
N GLU A 30 -7.48 -17.26 -12.85
CA GLU A 30 -7.38 -17.37 -11.38
C GLU A 30 -6.44 -18.51 -10.96
N LEU A 31 -6.54 -19.69 -11.58
CA LEU A 31 -5.63 -20.80 -11.29
C LEU A 31 -4.18 -20.46 -11.62
N ASP A 32 -3.93 -19.76 -12.73
CA ASP A 32 -2.57 -19.36 -13.11
C ASP A 32 -2.00 -18.29 -12.16
N GLN A 33 -2.85 -17.40 -11.63
CA GLN A 33 -2.45 -16.45 -10.59
C GLN A 33 -2.13 -17.17 -9.27
N LEU A 34 -2.99 -18.11 -8.84
CA LEU A 34 -2.77 -18.88 -7.61
C LEU A 34 -1.47 -19.70 -7.65
N LYS A 35 -1.13 -20.30 -8.80
CA LYS A 35 0.15 -21.00 -8.99
C LYS A 35 1.35 -20.07 -8.84
N LYS A 36 1.24 -18.80 -9.25
CA LYS A 36 2.30 -17.80 -9.06
C LYS A 36 2.42 -17.38 -7.59
N GLU A 37 1.30 -17.18 -6.90
CA GLU A 37 1.27 -16.73 -5.51
C GLU A 37 1.77 -17.78 -4.51
N VAL A 38 1.61 -19.07 -4.82
CA VAL A 38 2.15 -20.17 -4.00
C VAL A 38 3.69 -20.15 -3.97
N ASN A 39 4.33 -19.88 -5.11
CA ASN A 39 5.78 -19.91 -5.25
C ASN A 39 6.48 -18.62 -4.79
N THR A 40 5.71 -17.62 -4.32
CA THR A 40 6.28 -16.36 -3.86
C THR A 40 7.03 -16.56 -2.54
N PRO A 41 8.34 -16.23 -2.46
CA PRO A 41 9.11 -16.39 -1.23
C PRO A 41 8.59 -15.43 -0.16
N ARG A 42 8.25 -15.96 1.02
CA ARG A 42 7.77 -15.18 2.17
C ARG A 42 8.89 -15.06 3.19
N SER A 43 9.16 -13.85 3.66
CA SER A 43 10.01 -13.62 4.83
C SER A 43 9.25 -13.89 6.12
N SER A 44 9.96 -14.25 7.19
CA SER A 44 9.35 -14.50 8.50
C SER A 44 8.70 -13.23 9.05
N VAL A 45 7.46 -13.35 9.54
CA VAL A 45 6.69 -12.24 10.11
C VAL A 45 7.45 -11.55 11.25
N SER A 46 8.14 -12.32 12.10
CA SER A 46 8.95 -11.78 13.21
C SER A 46 10.03 -10.79 12.76
N LYS A 47 10.71 -11.06 11.64
CA LYS A 47 11.72 -10.15 11.08
C LYS A 47 11.08 -8.90 10.51
N ASN A 48 10.05 -9.05 9.68
CA ASN A 48 9.35 -7.91 9.08
C ASN A 48 8.76 -6.97 10.14
N CYS A 49 8.17 -7.53 11.21
CA CYS A 49 7.63 -6.74 12.31
C CYS A 49 8.73 -5.98 13.06
N ALA A 50 9.86 -6.62 13.35
CA ALA A 50 10.99 -5.95 13.99
C ALA A 50 11.55 -4.80 13.14
N ASP A 51 11.71 -5.02 11.83
CA ASP A 51 12.21 -4.00 10.90
C ASP A 51 11.23 -2.81 10.80
N THR A 52 9.93 -3.11 10.77
CA THR A 52 8.88 -2.09 10.70
C THR A 52 8.85 -1.24 11.98
N ILE A 53 8.97 -1.87 13.14
CA ILE A 53 9.02 -1.18 14.44
C ILE A 53 10.24 -0.27 14.49
N ALA A 54 11.43 -0.80 14.17
CA ALA A 54 12.67 -0.01 14.17
C ALA A 54 12.60 1.20 13.23
N PHE A 55 11.98 1.03 12.05
CA PHE A 55 11.76 2.11 11.10
C PHE A 55 10.85 3.20 11.66
N VAL A 56 9.71 2.82 12.25
CA VAL A 56 8.74 3.76 12.82
C VAL A 56 9.34 4.50 14.02
N GLU A 57 10.00 3.77 14.92
CA GLU A 57 10.64 4.36 16.11
C GLU A 57 11.74 5.36 15.75
N GLY A 58 12.49 5.14 14.67
CA GLY A 58 13.52 6.06 14.19
C GLY A 58 12.95 7.36 13.61
N LEU A 59 11.75 7.31 13.02
CA LEU A 59 11.10 8.47 12.39
C LEU A 59 10.14 9.21 13.35
N MET A 60 9.59 8.50 14.33
CA MET A 60 8.64 9.01 15.32
C MET A 60 9.08 10.33 16.01
N PRO A 61 10.36 10.53 16.42
CA PRO A 61 10.78 11.77 17.06
C PRO A 61 10.72 13.01 16.16
N ASN A 62 10.73 12.78 14.85
CA ASN A 62 10.71 13.82 13.82
C ASN A 62 9.32 13.98 13.18
N ASP A 63 8.35 13.16 13.58
CA ASP A 63 7.00 13.21 13.03
C ASP A 63 6.25 14.46 13.53
N PRO A 64 5.91 15.40 12.63
CA PRO A 64 5.15 16.61 12.94
C PRO A 64 3.79 16.34 13.60
N LEU A 65 3.16 15.21 13.32
CA LEU A 65 1.84 14.84 13.82
C LEU A 65 1.90 14.20 15.22
N ILE A 66 3.06 13.65 15.60
CA ILE A 66 3.27 13.06 16.93
C ILE A 66 3.81 14.11 17.90
N LYS A 67 4.84 14.87 17.50
CA LYS A 67 5.47 15.88 18.35
C LYS A 67 4.73 17.22 18.37
N GLY A 68 3.91 17.47 17.33
CA GLY A 68 3.30 18.77 17.09
C GLY A 68 4.25 19.72 16.37
N VAL A 69 3.68 20.55 15.49
CA VAL A 69 4.42 21.60 14.79
C VAL A 69 4.26 22.91 15.54
N PRO A 70 5.37 23.61 15.85
CA PRO A 70 5.31 24.95 16.41
C PRO A 70 4.51 25.89 15.54
N ASP A 71 3.90 26.86 16.19
CA ASP A 71 2.88 27.67 15.57
C ASP A 71 3.38 28.47 14.35
N ASP A 72 4.64 28.89 14.36
CA ASP A 72 5.24 29.68 13.29
C ASP A 72 5.68 28.86 12.07
N LYS A 73 5.70 27.52 12.20
CA LYS A 73 6.17 26.59 11.16
C LYS A 73 5.03 25.80 10.52
N ASN A 74 3.81 25.92 11.04
CA ASN A 74 2.66 25.23 10.49
C ASN A 74 2.06 26.05 9.32
N PRO A 75 2.15 25.57 8.06
CA PRO A 75 1.64 26.29 6.89
C PRO A 75 0.12 26.47 6.90
N TYR A 76 -0.62 25.76 7.76
CA TYR A 76 -2.09 25.81 7.84
C TYR A 76 -2.63 26.74 8.93
N LYS A 77 -1.81 27.66 9.44
CA LYS A 77 -2.18 28.62 10.49
C LYS A 77 -3.12 29.74 10.06
N GLY A 78 -3.03 30.17 8.80
CA GLY A 78 -3.73 31.34 8.29
C GLY A 78 -5.20 31.09 7.96
N ASP A 79 -5.51 29.88 7.49
CA ASP A 79 -6.87 29.50 7.15
C ASP A 79 -7.36 28.49 8.17
N LYS A 80 -8.35 28.90 8.98
CA LYS A 80 -9.23 27.97 9.69
C LYS A 80 -10.09 27.21 8.66
N GLY A 81 -9.45 26.49 7.74
CA GLY A 81 -10.06 25.53 6.85
C GLY A 81 -10.39 24.29 7.67
N GLY A 82 -11.41 24.39 8.52
CA GLY A 82 -12.09 23.20 9.00
C GLY A 82 -12.42 22.33 7.80
N CYS A 83 -12.27 21.01 7.95
CA CYS A 83 -12.70 20.06 6.94
C CYS A 83 -14.17 20.35 6.60
N THR A 84 -14.40 21.00 5.47
CA THR A 84 -15.75 21.26 4.97
C THR A 84 -16.05 20.08 4.06
N ILE A 85 -16.68 19.05 4.62
CA ILE A 85 -17.30 18.00 3.80
C ILE A 85 -18.49 18.67 3.11
N THR A 86 -18.32 19.04 1.84
CA THR A 86 -19.43 19.45 0.95
C THR A 86 -19.57 18.39 -0.13
#